data_AF-A0A9Q0YI84-F1
#
_entry.id   AF-A0A9Q0YI84-F1
#
_cell.length_a   1.000
_cell.length_b   1.000
_cell.length_c   1.000
_cell.angle_alpha   90.00
_cell.angle_beta   90.00
_cell.angle_gamma   90.00
#
_symmetry.space_group_name_H-M   'P 1'
#
loop_
_entity.id
_entity.type
_entity.pdbx_description
1 polymer ?
#
loop_
_entity_poly.entity_id
_entity_poly.type
_entity_poly.pdbx_seq_one_letter_code
_entity_poly.pdbx_strand_id
1 'polypeptide(L)'
;MFQRQGGGCFVINSFIKVVLQNLGYQAYLIERCLPGTKRTGTEGHIGLIVQNVTHHGSKHLMEPGTRHPILQLIPLNFARVSPEYNLGHYSIRLFKDVSGIVHLCRPTLDDNIDDNDTMNFEGKKWEILITYRTLRSLSIEDCEKETNNILQDRNLMPELHDKLIIFGFSQGRWTAVVGRNFVQYGSRPGLATRKVMKNNAEMVETICKHFPQYPKERVAEVLMFWYPDRHVV
;
A
#
# COMPACT_ATOMS: atom_id res chain seq x y z
N MET A 1 7.01 -9.33 12.36
CA MET A 1 8.07 -9.21 11.33
C MET A 1 9.15 -10.29 11.43
N PHE A 2 9.89 -10.44 12.55
CA PHE A 2 11.01 -11.40 12.63
C PHE A 2 10.65 -12.89 12.56
N GLN A 3 9.39 -13.25 12.81
CA GLN A 3 8.84 -14.60 12.53
C GLN A 3 8.59 -14.86 11.04
N ARG A 4 9.17 -14.04 10.14
CA ARG A 4 8.97 -14.08 8.69
C ARG A 4 7.51 -13.89 8.27
N GLN A 5 6.73 -13.20 9.09
CA GLN A 5 5.36 -12.81 8.76
C GLN A 5 5.34 -11.39 8.17
N GLY A 6 4.59 -11.21 7.09
CA GLY A 6 4.27 -9.89 6.53
C GLY A 6 3.25 -9.13 7.39
N GLY A 7 2.64 -8.10 6.81
CA GLY A 7 1.59 -7.33 7.46
C GLY A 7 1.02 -6.27 6.53
N GLY A 8 -0.08 -5.65 6.94
CA GLY A 8 -0.63 -4.47 6.28
C GLY A 8 0.18 -3.20 6.59
N CYS A 9 -0.28 -2.07 6.04
CA CYS A 9 0.32 -0.75 6.25
C CYS A 9 0.52 -0.40 7.73
N PHE A 10 -0.45 -0.71 8.59
CA PHE A 10 -0.35 -0.48 10.03
C PHE A 10 0.84 -1.18 10.68
N VAL A 11 1.01 -2.47 10.40
CA VAL A 11 2.10 -3.30 10.95
C VAL A 11 3.44 -2.88 10.37
N ILE A 12 3.52 -2.73 9.05
CA ILE A 12 4.79 -2.43 8.37
C ILE A 12 5.26 -1.02 8.73
N ASN A 13 4.41 0.00 8.64
CA ASN A 13 4.83 1.38 8.91
C ASN A 13 5.13 1.62 10.39
N SER A 14 4.39 0.98 11.32
CA SER A 14 4.70 1.05 12.75
C SER A 14 6.03 0.38 13.08
N PHE A 15 6.29 -0.81 12.50
CA PHE A 15 7.57 -1.50 12.68
C PHE A 15 8.74 -0.64 12.17
N ILE A 16 8.62 -0.09 10.95
CA ILE A 16 9.68 0.74 10.37
C ILE A 16 9.87 2.04 11.16
N LYS A 17 8.81 2.67 11.67
CA LYS A 17 8.93 3.81 12.58
C LYS A 17 9.82 3.48 13.78
N VAL A 18 9.55 2.37 14.47
CA VAL A 18 10.32 1.97 15.66
C VAL A 18 11.77 1.69 15.30
N VAL A 19 12.03 1.00 14.18
CA VAL A 19 13.40 0.76 13.69
C VAL A 19 14.13 2.09 13.44
N LEU A 20 13.52 3.02 12.72
CA LEU A 20 14.12 4.32 12.42
C LEU A 20 14.40 5.14 13.69
N GLN A 21 13.47 5.15 14.64
CA GLN A 21 13.65 5.84 15.92
C GLN A 21 14.83 5.25 16.72
N ASN A 22 15.00 3.93 16.71
CA ASN A 22 16.16 3.28 17.34
C ASN A 22 17.48 3.57 16.63
N LEU A 23 17.44 3.89 15.34
CA LEU A 23 18.60 4.35 14.57
C LEU A 23 18.88 5.85 14.74
N GLY A 24 18.11 6.56 15.58
CA GLY A 24 18.29 8.00 15.86
C GLY A 24 17.55 8.94 14.90
N TYR A 25 16.73 8.41 13.99
CA TYR A 25 15.91 9.25 13.11
C TYR A 25 14.65 9.75 13.82
N GLN A 26 14.23 10.96 13.45
CA GLN A 26 12.92 11.48 13.82
C GLN A 26 11.87 10.96 12.84
N ALA A 27 11.01 10.03 13.29
CA ALA A 27 9.99 9.42 12.44
C ALA A 27 8.61 9.38 13.14
N TYR A 28 7.55 9.67 12.39
CA TYR A 28 6.18 9.68 12.89
C TYR A 28 5.17 9.15 11.86
N LEU A 29 4.11 8.49 12.36
CA LEU A 29 3.02 7.97 11.52
C LEU A 29 2.05 9.10 11.21
N ILE A 30 1.45 9.07 10.02
CA ILE A 30 0.43 10.02 9.59
C ILE A 30 -0.81 9.32 9.09
N GLU A 31 -1.95 9.97 9.26
CA GLU A 31 -3.24 9.49 8.77
C GLU A 31 -3.40 9.75 7.27
N ARG A 32 -4.06 8.80 6.60
CA ARG A 32 -4.54 8.96 5.22
C ARG A 32 -5.99 9.47 5.21
N CYS A 33 -6.37 10.22 4.16
CA CYS A 33 -7.72 10.18 3.61
C CYS A 33 -7.82 9.42 2.26
N LEU A 34 -8.83 8.59 2.05
CA LEU A 34 -9.14 8.03 0.72
C LEU A 34 -9.86 9.12 -0.10
N PRO A 35 -9.56 9.26 -1.40
CA PRO A 35 -10.34 10.15 -2.24
C PRO A 35 -11.75 9.58 -2.47
N GLY A 36 -12.77 10.45 -2.50
CA GLY A 36 -14.03 10.17 -3.19
C GLY A 36 -15.29 9.84 -2.40
N THR A 37 -15.27 9.43 -1.13
CA THR A 37 -16.56 9.16 -0.44
C THR A 37 -16.63 9.65 1.01
N LYS A 38 -17.67 10.46 1.27
CA LYS A 38 -18.18 10.79 2.60
C LYS A 38 -18.50 9.51 3.36
N ARG A 39 -17.54 8.95 4.10
CA ARG A 39 -17.82 8.04 5.22
C ARG A 39 -16.86 8.37 6.37
N THR A 40 -17.43 9.12 7.31
CA THR A 40 -16.96 9.22 8.68
C THR A 40 -16.67 7.83 9.24
N GLY A 41 -15.40 7.55 9.55
CA GLY A 41 -14.99 6.35 10.27
C GLY A 41 -14.00 5.48 9.49
N THR A 42 -12.71 5.70 9.80
CA THR A 42 -11.60 4.74 9.65
C THR A 42 -11.17 4.42 8.21
N GLU A 43 -10.25 5.24 7.71
CA GLU A 43 -9.59 5.10 6.41
C GLU A 43 -8.36 4.19 6.55
N GLY A 44 -8.36 3.04 5.85
CA GLY A 44 -7.46 1.90 6.11
C GLY A 44 -6.01 2.01 5.63
N HIS A 45 -5.37 3.18 5.75
CA HIS A 45 -3.93 3.33 5.50
C HIS A 45 -3.30 4.36 6.44
N ILE A 46 -2.04 4.11 6.81
CA ILE A 46 -1.20 5.08 7.50
C ILE A 46 0.06 5.29 6.69
N GLY A 47 0.56 6.51 6.66
CA GLY A 47 1.88 6.82 6.09
C GLY A 47 2.94 7.01 7.15
N LEU A 48 4.20 7.15 6.73
CA LEU A 48 5.33 7.40 7.60
C LEU A 48 6.13 8.59 7.08
N ILE A 49 6.36 9.57 7.94
CA ILE A 49 7.27 10.69 7.67
C ILE A 49 8.55 10.51 8.47
N VAL A 50 9.68 10.77 7.80
CA VAL A 50 11.00 10.87 8.42
C VAL A 50 11.51 12.29 8.26
N GLN A 51 12.01 12.87 9.35
CA GLN A 51 12.53 14.23 9.40
C GLN A 51 14.06 14.26 9.45
N ASN A 52 14.63 15.39 9.04
CA ASN A 52 16.06 15.69 9.16
C ASN A 52 16.97 14.70 8.41
N VAL A 53 16.49 14.11 7.32
CA VAL A 53 17.25 13.12 6.54
C VAL A 53 18.32 13.78 5.69
N THR A 54 17.98 14.85 4.98
CA THR A 54 18.90 15.53 4.05
C THR A 54 19.48 16.82 4.64
N HIS A 55 18.69 17.55 5.40
CA HIS A 55 19.08 18.73 6.16
C HIS A 55 18.09 18.95 7.31
N HIS A 56 18.47 19.76 8.30
CA HIS A 56 17.58 20.13 9.40
C HIS A 56 16.29 20.77 8.87
N GLY A 57 15.13 20.31 9.36
CA GLY A 57 13.79 20.71 8.92
C GLY A 57 13.24 19.94 7.72
N SER A 58 14.05 19.15 7.01
CA SER A 58 13.58 18.35 5.87
C SER A 58 12.55 17.30 6.31
N LYS A 59 11.52 17.07 5.49
CA LYS A 59 10.51 16.02 5.68
C LYS A 59 10.48 15.13 4.46
N HIS A 60 10.45 13.82 4.67
CA HIS A 60 10.37 12.84 3.60
C HIS A 60 9.26 11.84 3.89
N LEU A 61 8.45 11.53 2.87
CA LEU A 61 7.50 10.43 2.90
C LEU A 61 8.26 9.12 2.66
N MET A 62 8.02 8.14 3.53
CA MET A 62 8.48 6.77 3.40
C MET A 62 7.26 5.86 3.36
N GLU A 63 7.11 5.04 2.32
CA GLU A 63 5.90 4.21 2.15
C GLU A 63 6.21 2.75 1.84
N PRO A 64 6.71 2.00 2.84
CA PRO A 64 6.98 0.57 2.69
C PRO A 64 5.72 -0.29 2.84
N GLY A 65 4.66 0.22 3.48
CA GLY A 65 3.45 -0.53 3.84
C GLY A 65 2.30 -0.49 2.84
N THR A 66 2.41 0.25 1.75
CA THR A 66 1.34 0.39 0.73
C THR A 66 1.35 -0.76 -0.29
N ARG A 67 0.22 -0.93 -1.00
CA ARG A 67 0.06 -1.89 -2.13
C ARG A 67 0.97 -1.56 -3.33
N HIS A 68 1.59 -0.40 -3.34
CA HIS A 68 2.57 0.01 -4.35
C HIS A 68 3.75 0.67 -3.62
N PRO A 69 4.64 -0.13 -3.01
CA PRO A 69 5.63 0.38 -2.07
C PRO A 69 6.57 1.36 -2.75
N ILE A 70 6.80 2.47 -2.05
CA ILE A 70 7.75 3.49 -2.45
C ILE A 70 9.05 3.19 -1.72
N LEU A 71 10.00 2.57 -2.43
CA LEU A 71 11.27 2.14 -1.86
C LEU A 71 12.32 3.26 -1.76
N GLN A 72 11.96 4.49 -2.14
CA GLN A 72 12.80 5.66 -2.02
C GLN A 72 12.10 6.72 -1.15
N LEU A 73 12.90 7.48 -0.40
CA LEU A 73 12.37 8.60 0.37
C LEU A 73 11.95 9.73 -0.58
N ILE A 74 10.72 10.20 -0.43
CA ILE A 74 10.15 11.26 -1.27
C ILE A 74 10.17 12.58 -0.50
N PRO A 75 10.95 13.59 -0.93
CA PRO A 75 10.97 14.90 -0.27
C PRO A 75 9.59 15.57 -0.28
N LEU A 76 9.19 16.12 0.86
CA LEU A 76 7.94 16.85 1.05
C LEU A 76 8.12 18.38 1.08
N ASN A 77 9.33 18.88 0.80
CA ASN A 77 9.70 20.30 0.78
C ASN A 77 9.38 21.01 -0.55
N PHE A 78 8.46 20.48 -1.36
CA PHE A 78 7.94 21.16 -2.55
C PHE A 78 6.75 22.08 -2.20
N ALA A 79 6.54 23.14 -2.99
CA ALA A 79 5.49 24.13 -2.73
C ALA A 79 4.09 23.56 -3.01
N ARG A 80 3.78 23.28 -4.29
CA ARG A 80 2.46 22.78 -4.72
C ARG A 80 2.54 21.42 -5.39
N VAL A 81 3.56 21.20 -6.21
CA VAL A 81 3.71 19.98 -7.01
C VAL A 81 5.14 19.49 -6.89
N SER A 82 5.30 18.20 -6.65
CA SER A 82 6.62 17.55 -6.65
C SER A 82 7.09 17.20 -8.07
N PRO A 83 8.38 16.90 -8.26
CA PRO A 83 8.84 16.22 -9.47
C PRO A 83 8.09 14.90 -9.70
N GLU A 84 8.12 14.40 -10.93
CA GLU A 84 7.64 13.06 -11.22
C GLU A 84 8.69 12.02 -10.80
N TYR A 85 8.25 11.00 -10.06
CA TYR A 85 9.11 9.91 -9.59
C TYR A 85 8.76 8.62 -10.33
N ASN A 86 9.79 7.93 -10.84
CA ASN A 86 9.63 6.65 -11.53
C ASN A 86 9.94 5.49 -10.57
N LEU A 87 8.94 4.67 -10.24
CA LEU A 87 9.04 3.56 -9.31
C LEU A 87 9.09 2.20 -10.05
N GLY A 88 9.83 2.19 -11.16
CA GLY A 88 10.03 1.04 -12.04
C GLY A 88 8.83 0.76 -12.96
N HIS A 89 7.71 0.31 -12.40
CA HIS A 89 6.54 -0.12 -13.18
C HIS A 89 5.43 0.94 -13.29
N TYR A 90 5.54 2.04 -12.55
CA TYR A 90 4.62 3.18 -12.58
C TYR A 90 5.35 4.45 -12.19
N SER A 91 4.80 5.60 -12.59
CA SER A 91 5.24 6.91 -12.10
C SER A 91 4.24 7.48 -11.12
N ILE A 92 4.74 8.31 -10.20
CA ILE A 92 3.92 9.04 -9.24
C ILE A 92 4.31 10.50 -9.20
N ARG A 93 3.35 11.31 -8.75
CA ARG A 93 3.57 12.72 -8.40
C ARG A 93 2.76 13.04 -7.17
N LEU A 94 3.33 13.87 -6.31
CA LEU A 94 2.66 14.40 -5.13
C LEU A 94 2.19 15.83 -5.40
N PHE A 95 0.96 16.12 -4.99
CA PHE A 95 0.32 17.42 -5.02
C PHE A 95 0.03 17.86 -3.60
N LYS A 96 0.32 19.12 -3.26
CA LYS A 96 0.07 19.70 -1.95
C LYS A 96 -0.94 20.82 -2.09
N ASP A 97 -1.98 20.79 -1.27
CA ASP A 97 -2.97 21.85 -1.20
C ASP A 97 -2.51 22.98 -0.26
N VAL A 98 -3.32 24.05 -0.16
CA VAL A 98 -3.02 25.18 0.73
C VAL A 98 -3.12 24.84 2.23
N SER A 99 -3.78 23.73 2.58
CA SER A 99 -3.96 23.28 3.96
C SER A 99 -2.83 22.36 4.44
N GLY A 100 -1.91 21.98 3.55
CA GLY A 100 -0.80 21.05 3.84
C GLY A 100 -1.18 19.57 3.68
N ILE A 101 -2.35 19.29 3.12
CA ILE A 101 -2.74 17.95 2.67
C ILE A 101 -1.94 17.60 1.42
N VAL A 102 -1.44 16.36 1.37
CA VAL A 102 -0.61 15.87 0.27
C VAL A 102 -1.30 14.70 -0.43
N HIS A 103 -1.56 14.82 -1.72
CA HIS A 103 -2.12 13.77 -2.56
C HIS A 103 -0.99 13.08 -3.32
N LEU A 104 -0.82 11.78 -3.14
CA LEU A 104 -0.01 10.93 -4.01
C LEU A 104 -0.89 10.46 -5.15
N CYS A 105 -0.46 10.75 -6.36
CA CYS A 105 -1.20 10.46 -7.58
C CYS A 105 -0.36 9.66 -8.57
N ARG A 106 -1.04 8.96 -9.49
CA ARG A 106 -0.44 8.32 -10.67
C ARG A 106 -1.05 8.91 -11.94
N PRO A 107 -0.34 8.90 -13.08
CA PRO A 107 -0.95 9.32 -14.34
C PRO A 107 -2.07 8.34 -14.71
N THR A 108 -3.17 8.87 -15.25
CA THR A 108 -4.30 8.07 -15.74
C THR A 108 -4.76 8.59 -17.11
N LEU A 109 -5.23 7.67 -17.95
CA LEU A 109 -5.95 7.97 -19.19
C LEU A 109 -7.44 7.61 -19.05
N ASP A 110 -7.87 7.22 -17.85
CA ASP A 110 -9.25 6.84 -17.59
C ASP A 110 -10.08 8.11 -17.34
N ASP A 111 -10.83 8.48 -18.37
CA ASP A 111 -11.74 9.63 -18.32
C ASP A 111 -12.96 9.38 -17.42
N ASN A 112 -13.21 8.13 -17.00
CA ASN A 112 -14.35 7.79 -16.14
C ASN A 112 -14.09 8.02 -14.63
N ILE A 113 -12.85 8.36 -14.24
CA ILE A 113 -12.54 8.68 -12.84
C ILE A 113 -13.14 10.04 -12.50
N ASP A 114 -13.86 10.09 -11.36
CA ASP A 114 -14.46 11.30 -10.80
C ASP A 114 -13.43 12.42 -10.73
N ASP A 115 -13.80 13.62 -11.16
CA ASP A 115 -12.93 14.78 -11.15
C ASP A 115 -12.43 15.12 -9.73
N ASN A 116 -13.22 14.82 -8.70
CA ASN A 116 -12.82 14.98 -7.30
C ASN A 116 -11.67 14.06 -6.88
N ASP A 117 -11.47 12.96 -7.62
CA ASP A 117 -10.43 11.97 -7.37
C ASP A 117 -9.23 12.16 -8.32
N THR A 118 -9.18 13.28 -9.04
CA THR A 118 -8.08 13.58 -9.96
C THR A 118 -7.51 14.98 -9.81
N MET A 119 -6.27 15.13 -10.30
CA MET A 119 -5.55 16.38 -10.40
C MET A 119 -5.13 16.60 -11.84
N ASN A 120 -5.38 17.79 -12.39
CA ASN A 120 -4.93 18.15 -13.73
C ASN A 120 -3.65 18.99 -13.65
N PHE A 121 -2.58 18.55 -14.31
CA PHE A 121 -1.31 19.25 -14.33
C PHE A 121 -0.54 18.99 -15.63
N GLU A 122 -0.04 20.06 -16.27
CA GLU A 122 0.71 20.00 -17.53
C GLU A 122 -0.02 19.18 -18.62
N GLY A 123 -1.34 19.33 -18.73
CA GLY A 123 -2.15 18.60 -19.70
C GLY A 123 -2.31 17.11 -19.44
N LYS A 124 -1.89 16.61 -18.28
CA LYS A 124 -2.09 15.21 -17.83
C LYS A 124 -3.10 15.14 -16.68
N LYS A 125 -3.96 14.12 -16.72
CA LYS A 125 -4.85 13.74 -15.62
C LYS A 125 -4.11 12.81 -14.67
N TRP A 126 -4.18 13.09 -13.38
CA TRP A 126 -3.50 12.34 -12.32
C TRP A 126 -4.52 11.82 -11.32
N GLU A 127 -4.74 10.52 -11.26
CA GLU A 127 -5.63 9.86 -10.29
C GLU A 127 -5.00 9.92 -8.89
N ILE A 128 -5.76 10.38 -7.90
CA ILE A 128 -5.37 10.37 -6.50
C ILE A 128 -5.40 8.92 -6.00
N LEU A 129 -4.23 8.41 -5.61
CA LEU A 129 -4.12 7.08 -5.03
C LEU A 129 -4.21 7.10 -3.51
N ILE A 130 -3.65 8.14 -2.87
CA ILE A 130 -3.56 8.31 -1.41
C ILE A 130 -3.56 9.81 -1.07
N THR A 131 -4.33 10.23 -0.07
CA THR A 131 -4.26 11.58 0.50
C THR A 131 -3.67 11.53 1.90
N TYR A 132 -2.74 12.40 2.24
CA TYR A 132 -2.02 12.40 3.52
C TYR A 132 -2.28 13.68 4.31
N ARG A 133 -2.62 13.53 5.60
CA ARG A 133 -2.67 14.65 6.56
C ARG A 133 -1.33 14.79 7.25
N THR A 134 -0.37 15.44 6.58
CA THR A 134 1.05 15.47 7.00
C THR A 134 1.34 16.26 8.28
N LEU A 135 0.37 17.01 8.78
CA LEU A 135 0.46 17.84 9.99
C LEU A 135 0.00 17.11 11.27
N ARG A 136 -0.65 15.95 11.14
CA ARG A 136 -1.16 15.18 12.28
C ARG A 136 -0.35 13.89 12.43
N SER A 137 0.22 13.68 13.60
CA SER A 137 0.86 12.40 13.94
C SER A 137 -0.14 11.43 14.56
N LEU A 138 -0.03 10.15 14.22
CA LEU A 138 -0.74 9.06 14.88
C LEU A 138 0.16 8.35 15.90
N SER A 139 -0.44 7.90 17.00
CA SER A 139 0.22 6.99 17.93
C SER A 139 0.18 5.55 17.40
N ILE A 140 1.02 4.67 17.97
CA ILE A 140 0.96 3.23 17.65
C ILE A 140 -0.36 2.62 18.18
N GLU A 141 -0.83 3.09 19.34
CA GLU A 141 -2.11 2.66 19.93
C GLU A 141 -3.30 2.99 19.02
N ASP A 142 -3.31 4.19 18.42
CA ASP A 142 -4.33 4.54 17.41
C ASP A 142 -4.28 3.55 16.24
N CYS A 143 -3.09 3.23 15.75
CA CYS A 143 -2.91 2.29 14.63
C CYS A 143 -3.38 0.87 14.96
N GLU A 144 -3.14 0.40 16.19
CA GLU A 144 -3.61 -0.89 16.68
C GLU A 144 -5.13 -0.93 16.80
N LYS A 145 -5.74 0.12 17.35
CA LYS A 145 -7.19 0.25 17.44
C LYS A 145 -7.84 0.23 16.05
N GLU A 146 -7.29 0.99 15.11
CA GLU A 146 -7.77 1.03 13.72
C GLU A 146 -7.62 -0.33 13.02
N THR A 147 -6.49 -1.01 13.21
CA THR A 147 -6.28 -2.36 12.69
C THR A 147 -7.34 -3.33 13.23
N ASN A 148 -7.62 -3.28 14.54
CA ASN A 148 -8.62 -4.15 15.16
C ASN A 148 -10.03 -3.87 14.61
N ASN A 149 -10.40 -2.59 14.44
CA ASN A 149 -11.68 -2.21 13.84
C ASN A 149 -11.84 -2.79 12.43
N ILE A 150 -10.82 -2.60 11.58
CA ILE A 150 -10.82 -3.11 10.19
C ILE A 150 -10.92 -4.63 10.14
N LEU A 151 -10.25 -5.34 11.05
CA LEU A 151 -10.30 -6.80 11.13
C LEU A 151 -11.62 -7.36 11.69
N GLN A 152 -12.39 -6.55 12.44
CA GLN A 152 -13.66 -6.99 13.03
C GLN A 152 -14.88 -6.56 12.21
N ASP A 153 -14.82 -5.40 11.55
CA ASP A 153 -15.91 -4.88 10.74
C ASP A 153 -15.66 -5.06 9.25
N ARG A 154 -16.38 -6.04 8.69
CA ARG A 154 -16.35 -6.37 7.26
C ARG A 154 -16.73 -5.19 6.37
N ASN A 155 -17.51 -4.22 6.88
CA ASN A 155 -17.99 -3.09 6.09
C ASN A 155 -16.93 -1.99 5.91
N LEU A 156 -15.90 -1.96 6.76
CA LEU A 156 -14.84 -0.96 6.68
C LEU A 156 -13.91 -1.24 5.50
N MET A 157 -13.54 -2.51 5.27
CA MET A 157 -12.71 -2.92 4.15
C MET A 157 -13.15 -4.29 3.59
N PRO A 158 -14.29 -4.38 2.89
CA PRO A 158 -14.83 -5.65 2.40
C PRO A 158 -13.81 -6.47 1.60
N GLU A 159 -12.94 -5.81 0.84
CA GLU A 159 -11.95 -6.51 0.01
C GLU A 159 -10.92 -7.32 0.81
N LEU A 160 -10.62 -6.93 2.06
CA LEU A 160 -9.73 -7.67 2.96
C LEU A 160 -10.41 -8.91 3.54
N HIS A 161 -11.75 -8.96 3.47
CA HIS A 161 -12.61 -10.01 4.02
C HIS A 161 -13.27 -10.89 2.96
N ASP A 162 -13.07 -10.58 1.66
CA ASP A 162 -13.69 -11.31 0.53
C ASP A 162 -12.70 -12.12 -0.35
N LYS A 163 -11.39 -11.86 -0.23
CA LYS A 163 -10.36 -12.68 -0.87
C LYS A 163 -9.03 -12.67 -0.13
N LEU A 164 -8.21 -13.69 -0.41
CA LEU A 164 -6.79 -13.66 -0.06
C LEU A 164 -6.09 -12.53 -0.82
N ILE A 165 -5.34 -11.70 -0.11
CA ILE A 165 -4.56 -10.60 -0.69
C ILE A 165 -3.12 -10.68 -0.16
N ILE A 166 -2.16 -10.80 -1.07
CA ILE A 166 -0.73 -10.79 -0.78
C ILE A 166 -0.06 -9.81 -1.74
N PHE A 167 0.74 -8.91 -1.18
CA PHE A 167 1.54 -7.95 -1.91
C PHE A 167 2.98 -8.02 -1.37
N GLY A 168 3.97 -8.03 -2.25
CA GLY A 168 5.36 -8.04 -1.82
C GLY A 168 6.37 -8.10 -2.96
N PHE A 169 7.64 -8.04 -2.62
CA PHE A 169 8.72 -8.32 -3.57
C PHE A 169 9.06 -9.80 -3.56
N SER A 170 9.03 -10.42 -4.74
CA SER A 170 9.47 -11.78 -4.98
C SER A 170 10.45 -11.74 -6.14
N GLN A 171 11.63 -12.35 -5.96
CA GLN A 171 12.64 -12.46 -7.03
C GLN A 171 12.97 -11.08 -7.64
N GLY A 172 13.13 -10.05 -6.79
CA GLY A 172 13.43 -8.68 -7.21
C GLY A 172 12.28 -7.94 -7.92
N ARG A 173 11.08 -8.53 -8.00
CA ARG A 173 9.94 -7.97 -8.72
C ARG A 173 8.74 -7.77 -7.81
N TRP A 174 8.02 -6.68 -8.04
CA TRP A 174 6.74 -6.45 -7.38
C TRP A 174 5.76 -7.55 -7.77
N THR A 175 5.16 -8.21 -6.80
CA THR A 175 4.33 -9.40 -6.98
C THR A 175 3.07 -9.27 -6.14
N ALA A 176 1.93 -9.56 -6.76
CA ALA A 176 0.62 -9.49 -6.15
C ALA A 176 -0.13 -10.81 -6.39
N VAL A 177 -0.77 -11.31 -5.33
CA VAL A 177 -1.79 -12.35 -5.38
C VAL A 177 -3.07 -11.76 -4.82
N VAL A 178 -4.12 -11.68 -5.65
CA VAL A 178 -5.44 -11.15 -5.28
C VAL A 178 -6.50 -12.16 -5.68
N GLY A 179 -6.95 -12.93 -4.69
CA GLY A 179 -7.66 -14.17 -4.89
C GLY A 179 -6.93 -15.10 -5.85
N ARG A 180 -7.62 -15.56 -6.89
CA ARG A 180 -7.02 -16.44 -7.92
C ARG A 180 -6.11 -15.71 -8.92
N ASN A 181 -5.99 -14.40 -8.85
CA ASN A 181 -5.16 -13.63 -9.78
C ASN A 181 -3.75 -13.48 -9.25
N PHE A 182 -2.76 -13.83 -10.07
CA PHE A 182 -1.36 -13.57 -9.86
C PHE A 182 -0.88 -12.51 -10.86
N VAL A 183 -0.14 -11.52 -10.37
CA VAL A 183 0.51 -10.50 -11.18
C VAL A 183 1.94 -10.31 -10.68
N GLN A 184 2.92 -10.37 -11.56
CA GLN A 184 4.29 -10.00 -11.27
C GLN A 184 4.77 -8.96 -12.27
N TYR A 185 5.08 -7.76 -11.77
CA TYR A 185 5.45 -6.62 -12.59
C TYR A 185 6.91 -6.75 -13.03
N GLY A 186 7.15 -6.48 -14.31
CA GLY A 186 8.48 -6.42 -14.90
C GLY A 186 9.24 -5.16 -14.53
N SER A 187 10.47 -5.06 -15.02
CA SER A 187 11.36 -3.91 -14.81
C SER A 187 10.99 -2.68 -15.63
N ARG A 188 10.05 -2.79 -16.58
CA ARG A 188 9.57 -1.68 -17.40
C ARG A 188 8.06 -1.51 -17.24
N PRO A 189 7.53 -0.28 -17.35
CA PRO A 189 6.09 -0.04 -17.36
C PRO A 189 5.38 -0.90 -18.40
N GLY A 190 4.20 -1.41 -18.05
CA GLY A 190 3.36 -2.24 -18.94
C GLY A 190 3.79 -3.71 -19.08
N LEU A 191 5.01 -4.08 -18.70
CA LEU A 191 5.41 -5.49 -18.67
C LEU A 191 4.95 -6.13 -17.36
N ALA A 192 4.05 -7.10 -17.43
CA ALA A 192 3.65 -7.89 -16.26
C ALA A 192 3.34 -9.34 -16.67
N THR A 193 3.81 -10.30 -15.87
CA THR A 193 3.35 -11.68 -15.96
C THR A 193 2.03 -11.79 -15.21
N ARG A 194 0.97 -12.18 -15.91
CA ARG A 194 -0.37 -12.35 -15.34
C ARG A 194 -0.82 -13.80 -15.48
N LYS A 195 -1.47 -14.32 -14.45
CA LYS A 195 -1.97 -15.69 -14.43
C LYS A 195 -3.22 -15.76 -13.56
N VAL A 196 -4.25 -16.48 -14.02
CA VAL A 196 -5.40 -16.86 -13.20
C VAL A 196 -5.21 -18.31 -12.78
N MET A 197 -5.10 -18.55 -11.47
CA MET A 197 -4.88 -19.86 -10.87
C MET A 197 -6.19 -20.63 -10.79
N LYS A 198 -6.22 -21.83 -11.36
CA LYS A 198 -7.44 -22.63 -11.60
C LYS A 198 -7.98 -23.29 -10.34
N ASN A 199 -7.12 -23.71 -9.43
CA ASN A 199 -7.50 -24.45 -8.23
C ASN A 199 -6.59 -24.12 -7.03
N ASN A 200 -6.92 -24.64 -5.86
CA ASN A 200 -6.19 -24.37 -4.63
C ASN A 200 -4.76 -24.91 -4.65
N ALA A 201 -4.53 -26.07 -5.28
CA ALA A 201 -3.18 -26.63 -5.41
C ALA A 201 -2.23 -25.68 -6.19
N GLU A 202 -2.71 -25.11 -7.29
CA GLU A 202 -1.97 -24.13 -8.08
C GLU A 202 -1.73 -22.82 -7.32
N MET A 203 -2.68 -22.40 -6.47
CA MET A 203 -2.49 -21.26 -5.58
C MET A 203 -1.41 -21.52 -4.53
N VAL A 204 -1.43 -22.68 -3.88
CA VAL A 204 -0.41 -23.09 -2.90
C VAL A 204 0.97 -23.09 -3.55
N GLU A 205 1.12 -23.74 -4.71
CA GLU A 205 2.39 -23.81 -5.43
C GLU A 205 2.90 -22.41 -5.80
N THR A 206 2.03 -21.56 -6.37
CA THR A 206 2.38 -20.20 -6.78
C THR A 206 2.78 -19.35 -5.58
N ILE A 207 2.02 -19.38 -4.48
CA ILE A 207 2.31 -18.61 -3.27
C ILE A 207 3.62 -19.09 -2.65
N CYS A 208 3.84 -20.39 -2.47
CA CYS A 208 5.06 -20.91 -1.84
C CYS A 208 6.31 -20.62 -2.67
N LYS A 209 6.20 -20.64 -4.01
CA LYS A 209 7.29 -20.28 -4.92
C LYS A 209 7.71 -18.82 -4.81
N HIS A 210 6.75 -17.91 -4.66
CA HIS A 210 7.00 -16.47 -4.68
C HIS A 210 7.14 -15.85 -3.28
N PHE A 211 6.56 -16.50 -2.27
CA PHE A 211 6.55 -16.06 -0.88
C PHE A 211 6.97 -17.22 0.03
N PRO A 212 8.24 -17.67 -0.04
CA PRO A 212 8.73 -18.84 0.69
C PRO A 212 8.81 -18.64 2.21
N GLN A 213 8.41 -17.46 2.71
CA GLN A 213 8.18 -17.22 4.12
C GLN A 213 6.91 -17.89 4.65
N TYR A 214 5.95 -18.22 3.78
CA TYR A 214 4.71 -18.88 4.19
C TYR A 214 4.85 -20.40 4.04
N PRO A 215 4.72 -21.17 5.13
CA PRO A 215 4.72 -22.64 5.06
C PRO A 215 3.57 -23.16 4.21
N LYS A 216 3.81 -24.23 3.45
CA LYS A 216 2.84 -24.81 2.51
C LYS A 216 1.54 -25.19 3.21
N GLU A 217 1.65 -25.80 4.38
CA GLU A 217 0.53 -26.27 5.21
C GLU A 217 -0.36 -25.10 5.62
N ARG A 218 0.27 -23.97 6.03
CA ARG A 218 -0.45 -22.77 6.43
C ARG A 218 -1.17 -22.10 5.27
N VAL A 219 -0.54 -22.06 4.09
CA VAL A 219 -1.18 -21.53 2.88
C VAL A 219 -2.40 -22.38 2.51
N ALA A 220 -2.26 -23.71 2.53
CA ALA A 220 -3.35 -24.63 2.21
C ALA A 220 -4.53 -24.47 3.19
N GLU A 221 -4.26 -24.40 4.50
CA GLU A 221 -5.27 -24.18 5.54
C GLU A 221 -6.06 -22.88 5.31
N VAL A 222 -5.36 -21.77 5.06
CA VAL A 222 -6.01 -20.48 4.79
C VAL A 222 -6.85 -20.55 3.52
N LEU A 223 -6.37 -21.18 2.45
CA LEU A 223 -7.13 -21.28 1.21
C LEU A 223 -8.43 -22.08 1.36
N MET A 224 -8.50 -23.06 2.26
CA MET A 224 -9.73 -23.79 2.55
C MET A 224 -10.83 -22.90 3.15
N PHE A 225 -10.45 -21.86 3.91
CA PHE A 225 -11.39 -20.89 4.44
C PHE A 225 -11.99 -20.00 3.33
N TRP A 226 -11.12 -19.49 2.45
CA TRP A 226 -11.48 -18.51 1.43
C TRP A 226 -12.08 -19.11 0.16
N TYR A 227 -11.62 -20.31 -0.19
CA TYR A 227 -11.93 -21.03 -1.43
C TYR A 227 -12.20 -22.50 -1.10
N PRO A 228 -13.22 -22.81 -0.28
CA PRO A 228 -13.56 -24.20 -0.02
C PRO A 228 -13.82 -24.88 -1.36
N ASP A 229 -13.16 -26.02 -1.60
CA ASP A 229 -13.43 -26.84 -2.78
C ASP A 229 -14.90 -27.25 -2.68
N ARG A 230 -15.76 -26.53 -3.41
CA ARG A 230 -17.14 -26.95 -3.60
C ARG A 230 -17.03 -28.17 -4.49
N HIS A 231 -16.97 -29.35 -3.89
CA HIS A 231 -17.34 -30.56 -4.60
C HIS A 231 -18.72 -30.28 -5.20
N VAL A 232 -18.75 -30.25 -6.53
CA VAL A 232 -19.96 -30.22 -7.32
C VAL A 232 -20.78 -31.41 -6.82
N VAL A 233 -21.87 -31.11 -6.13
CA VAL A 233 -22.95 -32.06 -5.85
C VAL A 233 -23.71 -32.27 -7.15
#